data_AF-A0A537F4C7-F1
#
_entry.id   AF-A0A537F4C7-F1
#
_cell.length_a   1.000
_cell.length_b   1.000
_cell.length_c   1.000
_cell.angle_alpha   90.00
_cell.angle_beta   90.00
_cell.angle_gamma   90.00
#
_symmetry.space_group_name_H-M   'P 1'
#
loop_
_entity.id
_entity.type
_entity.pdbx_description
1 polymer ?
#
loop_
_entity_poly.entity_id
_entity_poly.type
_entity_poly.pdbx_seq_one_letter_code
_entity_poly.pdbx_strand_id
1 'polypeptide(L)'
;MKTQPAERHKHIRARGYIGSSALGISDGLLTNLVFLSGFAGAISDIQLIRLAGIASMLAGAVSMSFAGFLAQRSEYDLYHADAKREAGEIEQEPEEEKSELKNFYTAKGLSQDEAEKIVEKISTNKAKFLEDILMHELHV
;
A
#
# COMPACT_ATOMS: atom_id res chain seq x y z
N MET A 1 -20.99 -28.98 3.99
CA MET A 1 -20.48 -27.70 3.47
C MET A 1 -19.01 -27.90 3.14
N LYS A 2 -18.63 -28.01 1.86
CA LYS A 2 -17.24 -28.23 1.44
C LYS A 2 -16.49 -26.90 1.56
N THR A 3 -15.48 -26.85 2.43
CA THR A 3 -14.53 -25.72 2.52
C THR A 3 -13.66 -25.70 1.27
N GLN A 4 -13.80 -24.66 0.47
CA GLN A 4 -12.95 -24.41 -0.70
C GLN A 4 -11.53 -24.10 -0.21
N PRO A 5 -10.48 -24.77 -0.72
CA PRO A 5 -9.11 -24.44 -0.33
C PRO A 5 -8.75 -23.08 -0.92
N ALA A 6 -8.27 -22.15 -0.09
CA ALA A 6 -7.74 -20.87 -0.53
C ALA A 6 -6.48 -21.11 -1.37
N GLU A 7 -6.58 -21.03 -2.69
CA GLU A 7 -5.42 -21.04 -3.58
C GLU A 7 -4.56 -19.80 -3.32
N ARG A 8 -3.44 -19.97 -2.62
CA ARG A 8 -2.44 -18.91 -2.45
C ARG A 8 -1.60 -18.78 -3.73
N HIS A 9 -2.00 -17.87 -4.63
CA HIS A 9 -1.19 -17.51 -5.79
C HIS A 9 0.13 -16.82 -5.36
N LYS A 10 1.22 -17.59 -5.30
CA LYS A 10 2.59 -17.11 -4.98
C LYS A 10 3.16 -16.13 -6.03
N HIS A 11 2.56 -16.05 -7.21
CA HIS A 11 3.13 -15.36 -8.38
C HIS A 11 3.13 -13.83 -8.28
N ILE A 12 2.22 -13.23 -7.51
CA ILE A 12 2.07 -11.76 -7.47
C ILE A 12 3.06 -11.11 -6.48
N ARG A 13 3.30 -11.74 -5.32
CA ARG A 13 4.21 -11.17 -4.30
C ARG A 13 5.65 -11.09 -4.76
N ALA A 14 6.15 -12.11 -5.47
CA ALA A 14 7.53 -12.13 -5.95
C ALA A 14 7.84 -10.96 -6.90
N ARG A 15 6.88 -10.54 -7.72
CA ARG A 15 7.05 -9.43 -8.68
C ARG A 15 7.24 -8.07 -7.99
N GLY A 16 6.50 -7.82 -6.90
CA GLY A 16 6.60 -6.58 -6.13
C GLY A 16 7.93 -6.44 -5.38
N TYR A 17 8.43 -7.52 -4.77
CA TYR A 17 9.73 -7.51 -4.08
C TYR A 17 10.91 -7.35 -5.04
N ILE A 18 10.87 -8.03 -6.19
CA ILE A 18 11.92 -7.90 -7.21
C ILE A 18 11.93 -6.48 -7.81
N GLY A 19 10.76 -5.91 -8.09
CA GLY A 19 10.63 -4.56 -8.64
C GLY A 19 11.14 -3.47 -7.69
N SER A 20 10.68 -3.49 -6.43
CA SER A 20 11.12 -2.52 -5.41
C SER A 20 12.61 -2.61 -5.10
N SER A 21 13.16 -3.83 -5.02
CA SER A 21 14.60 -4.04 -4.79
C SER A 21 15.44 -3.56 -5.97
N ALA A 22 15.03 -3.83 -7.21
CA ALA A 22 15.74 -3.38 -8.40
C ALA A 22 15.72 -1.85 -8.53
N LEU A 23 14.59 -1.20 -8.22
CA LEU A 23 14.48 0.26 -8.19
C LEU A 23 15.40 0.86 -7.13
N GLY A 24 15.42 0.30 -5.91
CA GLY A 24 16.30 0.77 -4.83
C GLY A 24 17.78 0.63 -5.14
N ILE A 25 18.18 -0.51 -5.74
CA ILE A 25 19.56 -0.72 -6.21
C ILE A 25 19.93 0.31 -7.28
N SER A 26 19.04 0.54 -8.25
CA SER A 26 19.30 1.46 -9.36
C SER A 26 19.44 2.90 -8.88
N ASP A 27 18.56 3.33 -7.97
CA ASP A 27 18.61 4.66 -7.35
C ASP A 27 19.91 4.86 -6.55
N GLY A 28 20.22 3.92 -5.64
CA GLY A 28 21.43 3.99 -4.82
C GLY A 28 22.74 4.00 -5.63
N LEU A 29 22.81 3.21 -6.71
CA LEU A 29 23.97 3.23 -7.62
C LEU A 29 24.08 4.57 -8.35
N LEU A 30 22.98 5.09 -8.91
CA LEU A 30 22.98 6.34 -9.63
C LEU A 30 23.36 7.52 -8.72
N THR A 31 22.74 7.61 -7.53
CA THR A 31 23.07 8.65 -6.55
C THR A 31 24.55 8.60 -6.18
N ASN A 32 25.11 7.40 -5.93
CA ASN A 32 26.50 7.28 -5.55
C ASN A 32 27.47 7.62 -6.68
N LEU A 33 27.16 7.23 -7.93
CA LEU A 33 27.97 7.58 -9.10
C LEU A 33 28.00 9.09 -9.35
N VAL A 34 26.84 9.75 -9.29
CA VAL A 34 26.75 11.21 -9.45
C VAL A 34 27.51 11.93 -8.33
N PHE A 35 27.32 11.49 -7.08
CA PHE A 35 28.04 12.03 -5.93
C PHE A 35 29.56 11.90 -6.08
N LEU A 36 30.05 10.69 -6.36
CA LEU A 36 31.49 10.44 -6.49
C LEU A 36 32.11 11.15 -7.68
N SER A 37 31.39 11.29 -8.80
CA SER A 37 31.86 12.02 -9.97
C SER A 37 32.08 13.51 -9.66
N GLY A 38 31.15 14.13 -8.92
CA GLY A 38 31.32 15.50 -8.44
C GLY A 38 32.42 15.64 -7.38
N PHE A 39 32.45 14.71 -6.43
CA PHE A 39 33.42 14.71 -5.33
C PHE A 39 34.87 14.54 -5.82
N ALA A 40 35.10 13.68 -6.81
CA ALA A 40 36.40 13.48 -7.45
C ALA A 40 36.88 14.69 -8.26
N GLY A 41 35.97 15.60 -8.66
CA GLY A 41 36.34 16.88 -9.27
C GLY A 41 36.93 17.88 -8.27
N ALA A 42 36.66 17.71 -6.97
CA ALA A 42 37.13 18.60 -5.90
C ALA A 42 38.33 18.05 -5.11
N ILE A 43 38.48 16.73 -5.03
CA ILE A 43 39.52 16.04 -4.24
C ILE A 43 40.20 14.99 -5.12
N SER A 44 41.53 14.90 -5.04
CA SER A 44 42.32 13.91 -5.80
C SER A 44 42.75 12.68 -4.99
N ASP A 45 42.47 12.66 -3.69
CA ASP A 45 42.80 11.53 -2.81
C ASP A 45 41.81 10.36 -3.01
N ILE A 46 42.29 9.30 -3.62
CA ILE A 46 41.53 8.08 -3.93
C ILE A 46 41.04 7.37 -2.66
N GLN A 47 41.78 7.42 -1.54
CA GLN A 47 41.33 6.80 -0.29
C GLN A 47 40.13 7.53 0.29
N LEU A 48 40.16 8.86 0.27
CA LEU A 48 39.03 9.68 0.71
C LEU A 48 37.80 9.48 -0.18
N ILE A 49 37.98 9.43 -1.51
CA ILE A 49 36.88 9.17 -2.46
C ILE A 49 36.24 7.80 -2.18
N ARG A 50 37.04 6.75 -1.96
CA ARG A 50 36.54 5.40 -1.65
C ARG A 50 35.76 5.36 -0.34
N LEU A 51 36.28 5.99 0.71
CA LEU A 51 35.63 6.05 2.01
C LEU A 51 34.29 6.81 1.89
N ALA A 52 34.29 7.95 1.19
CA ALA A 52 33.09 8.74 0.94
C ALA A 52 32.01 7.93 0.20
N GLY A 53 32.41 7.14 -0.81
CA GLY A 53 31.48 6.29 -1.57
C GLY A 53 30.87 5.14 -0.78
N ILE A 54 31.60 4.56 0.17
CA ILE A 54 31.05 3.52 1.06
C ILE A 54 30.13 4.18 2.10
N ALA A 55 30.54 5.31 2.66
CA ALA A 55 29.75 6.03 3.65
C ALA A 55 28.41 6.52 3.06
N SER A 56 28.42 7.06 1.84
CA SER A 56 27.21 7.50 1.13
C SER A 56 26.26 6.33 0.83
N MET A 57 26.78 5.17 0.40
CA MET A 57 25.95 3.98 0.17
C MET A 57 25.28 3.49 1.45
N LEU A 58 26.02 3.44 2.56
CA LEU A 58 25.47 3.03 3.85
C LEU A 58 24.42 4.02 4.34
N ALA A 59 24.69 5.33 4.25
CA ALA A 59 23.74 6.37 4.60
C ALA A 59 22.46 6.30 3.75
N GLY A 60 22.61 6.11 2.44
CA GLY A 60 21.48 5.94 1.52
C GLY A 60 20.64 4.70 1.85
N ALA A 61 21.27 3.55 2.08
CA ALA A 61 20.59 2.32 2.43
C ALA A 61 19.78 2.44 3.74
N VAL A 62 20.37 3.04 4.77
CA VAL A 62 19.66 3.30 6.05
C VAL A 62 18.51 4.26 5.85
N SER A 63 18.73 5.36 5.10
CA SER A 63 17.69 6.35 4.82
C SER A 63 16.51 5.75 4.06
N MET A 64 16.75 4.97 3.00
CA MET A 64 15.68 4.32 2.23
C MET A 64 14.92 3.28 3.06
N SER A 65 15.64 2.50 3.89
CA SER A 65 15.00 1.52 4.78
C SER A 65 14.07 2.20 5.78
N PHE A 66 14.53 3.30 6.38
CA PHE A 66 13.74 4.06 7.34
C PHE A 66 12.55 4.76 6.67
N ALA A 67 12.74 5.36 5.50
CA ALA A 67 11.67 5.98 4.73
C ALA A 67 10.59 4.96 4.34
N GLY A 68 10.98 3.78 3.87
CA GLY A 68 10.04 2.70 3.54
C GLY A 68 9.28 2.18 4.75
N PHE A 69 9.96 2.02 5.89
CA PHE A 69 9.31 1.63 7.14
C PHE A 69 8.28 2.69 7.60
N LEU A 70 8.66 3.96 7.56
CA LEU A 70 7.78 5.05 7.97
C LEU A 70 6.57 5.17 7.03
N ALA A 71 6.77 5.03 5.72
CA ALA A 71 5.68 5.02 4.74
C ALA A 71 4.69 3.88 5.02
N GLN A 72 5.18 2.65 5.19
CA GLN A 72 4.34 1.50 5.51
C GLN A 72 3.59 1.68 6.83
N ARG A 73 4.24 2.29 7.83
CA ARG A 73 3.62 2.57 9.12
C ARG A 73 2.51 3.62 8.99
N SER A 74 2.76 4.69 8.23
CA SER A 74 1.77 5.72 7.95
C SER A 74 0.56 5.17 7.21
N GLU A 75 0.76 4.34 6.18
CA GLU A 75 -0.35 3.67 5.48
C GLU A 75 -1.17 2.78 6.42
N TYR A 76 -0.50 2.04 7.31
CA TYR A 76 -1.17 1.23 8.32
C TYR A 76 -2.00 2.07 9.29
N ASP A 77 -1.44 3.16 9.80
CA ASP A 77 -2.11 4.04 10.76
C ASP A 77 -3.30 4.78 10.09
N LEU A 78 -3.16 5.20 8.83
CA LEU A 78 -4.25 5.76 8.02
C LEU A 78 -5.38 4.76 7.82
N TYR A 79 -5.07 3.54 7.38
CA TYR A 79 -6.07 2.48 7.21
C TYR A 79 -6.87 2.22 8.50
N HIS A 80 -6.21 2.24 9.67
CA HIS A 80 -6.90 2.04 10.95
C HIS A 80 -7.75 3.25 11.35
N ALA A 81 -7.31 4.47 11.01
CA ALA A 81 -8.09 5.67 11.23
C ALA A 81 -9.36 5.65 10.38
N ASP A 82 -9.25 5.31 9.09
CA ASP A 82 -10.38 5.20 8.16
C ASP A 82 -11.31 4.07 8.59
N ALA A 83 -10.80 2.88 8.89
CA ALA A 83 -11.60 1.77 9.40
C ALA A 83 -12.39 2.11 10.66
N LYS A 84 -11.85 2.97 11.52
CA LYS A 84 -12.55 3.46 12.72
C LYS A 84 -13.59 4.52 12.38
N ARG A 85 -13.34 5.38 11.40
CA ARG A 85 -14.28 6.39 10.90
C ARG A 85 -15.51 5.70 10.28
N GLU A 86 -15.28 4.81 9.31
CA GLU A 86 -16.34 4.05 8.63
C GLU A 86 -17.18 3.22 9.61
N ALA A 87 -16.54 2.57 10.59
CA ALA A 87 -17.27 1.84 11.61
C ALA A 87 -18.21 2.74 12.43
N GLY A 88 -17.85 4.01 12.62
CA GLY A 88 -18.70 5.01 13.26
C GLY A 88 -19.82 5.52 12.36
N GLU A 89 -19.58 5.67 11.06
CA GLU A 89 -20.57 6.08 10.06
C GLU A 89 -21.63 4.99 9.85
N ILE A 90 -21.24 3.71 9.78
CA ILE A 90 -22.15 2.56 9.77
C ILE A 90 -23.11 2.55 10.97
N GLU A 91 -22.70 3.08 12.13
CA GLU A 91 -23.55 3.14 13.32
C GLU A 91 -24.45 4.37 13.38
N GLN A 92 -23.99 5.49 12.83
CA GLN A 92 -24.71 6.76 12.85
C GLN A 92 -25.68 6.91 11.67
N GLU A 93 -25.25 6.50 10.47
CA GLU A 93 -25.91 6.75 9.19
C GLU A 93 -25.99 5.46 8.33
N PRO A 94 -26.53 4.35 8.86
CA PRO A 94 -26.49 3.04 8.19
C PRO A 94 -27.20 2.99 6.83
N GLU A 95 -28.21 3.82 6.60
CA GLU A 95 -28.94 3.84 5.33
C GLU A 95 -28.18 4.60 4.23
N GLU A 96 -27.32 5.56 4.60
CA GLU A 96 -26.43 6.26 3.68
C GLU A 96 -25.35 5.29 3.17
N GLU A 97 -24.65 4.62 4.09
CA GLU A 97 -23.66 3.58 3.79
C GLU A 97 -24.19 2.46 2.89
N LYS A 98 -25.43 2.01 3.15
CA LYS A 98 -26.09 1.03 2.28
C LYS A 98 -26.34 1.58 0.88
N SER A 99 -26.75 2.83 0.77
CA SER A 99 -26.97 3.50 -0.52
C SER A 99 -25.68 3.58 -1.32
N GLU A 100 -24.56 3.93 -0.68
CA GLU A 100 -23.25 3.97 -1.30
C GLU A 100 -22.83 2.60 -1.82
N LEU A 101 -22.94 1.56 -0.99
CA LEU A 101 -22.58 0.20 -1.41
C LEU A 101 -23.50 -0.32 -2.54
N LYS A 102 -24.78 0.07 -2.56
CA LYS A 102 -25.70 -0.25 -3.68
C LYS A 102 -25.21 0.43 -4.98
N ASN A 103 -24.82 1.70 -4.91
CA ASN A 103 -24.28 2.44 -6.04
C ASN A 103 -22.98 1.82 -6.55
N PHE A 104 -22.10 1.37 -5.65
CA PHE A 104 -20.87 0.68 -5.99
C PHE A 104 -21.10 -0.61 -6.77
N TYR A 105 -22.01 -1.48 -6.30
CA TYR A 105 -22.34 -2.71 -7.02
C TYR A 105 -23.03 -2.42 -8.37
N THR A 106 -23.86 -1.40 -8.43
CA THR A 106 -24.50 -0.97 -9.67
C THR A 106 -23.45 -0.49 -10.68
N ALA A 107 -22.45 0.28 -10.24
CA ALA A 107 -21.31 0.71 -11.06
C ALA A 107 -20.43 -0.47 -11.53
N LYS A 108 -20.38 -1.55 -10.76
CA LYS A 108 -19.74 -2.83 -11.16
C LYS A 108 -20.56 -3.64 -12.18
N GLY A 109 -21.75 -3.18 -12.56
CA GLY A 109 -22.59 -3.77 -13.61
C GLY A 109 -23.73 -4.66 -13.09
N LEU A 110 -24.00 -4.65 -11.78
CA LEU A 110 -25.18 -5.31 -11.23
C LEU A 110 -26.43 -4.45 -11.49
N SER A 111 -27.58 -5.08 -11.66
CA SER A 111 -28.85 -4.36 -11.65
C SER A 111 -29.16 -3.80 -10.25
N GLN A 112 -30.00 -2.77 -10.19
CA GLN A 112 -30.39 -2.14 -8.93
C GLN A 112 -31.02 -3.15 -7.95
N ASP A 113 -31.87 -4.06 -8.46
CA ASP A 113 -32.51 -5.12 -7.66
C ASP A 113 -31.50 -6.13 -7.10
N GLU A 114 -30.45 -6.45 -7.86
CA GLU A 114 -29.38 -7.35 -7.41
C GLU A 114 -28.51 -6.69 -6.34
N ALA A 115 -28.09 -5.44 -6.59
CA ALA A 115 -27.31 -4.65 -5.65
C ALA A 115 -28.04 -4.49 -4.31
N GLU A 116 -29.35 -4.19 -4.35
CA GLU A 116 -30.16 -4.07 -3.13
C GLU A 116 -30.22 -5.37 -2.32
N LYS A 117 -30.48 -6.51 -2.98
CA LYS A 117 -30.53 -7.81 -2.30
C LYS A 117 -29.18 -8.20 -1.67
N ILE A 118 -28.08 -7.88 -2.35
CA ILE A 118 -26.73 -8.16 -1.86
C ILE A 118 -26.42 -7.30 -0.65
N VAL A 119 -26.63 -5.98 -0.74
CA VAL A 119 -26.35 -5.04 0.35
C VAL A 119 -27.22 -5.33 1.58
N GLU A 120 -28.50 -5.61 1.40
CA GLU A 120 -29.37 -6.05 2.51
C GLU A 120 -28.86 -7.32 3.17
N LYS A 121 -28.32 -8.27 2.39
CA LYS A 121 -27.75 -9.49 2.97
C LYS A 121 -26.44 -9.23 3.70
N ILE A 122 -25.55 -8.42 3.14
CA ILE A 122 -24.22 -8.15 3.68
C ILE A 122 -24.28 -7.27 4.93
N SER A 123 -25.15 -6.26 4.94
CA SER A 123 -25.37 -5.36 6.08
C SER A 123 -25.86 -6.07 7.35
N THR A 124 -26.42 -7.29 7.24
CA THR A 124 -26.74 -8.11 8.43
C THR A 124 -25.53 -8.50 9.27
N ASN A 125 -24.33 -8.48 8.68
CA ASN A 125 -23.07 -8.72 9.37
C ASN A 125 -22.21 -7.46 9.31
N LYS A 126 -22.19 -6.69 10.41
CA LYS A 126 -21.41 -5.45 10.55
C LYS A 126 -19.96 -5.58 10.09
N ALA A 127 -19.30 -6.71 10.38
CA ALA A 127 -17.90 -6.91 10.00
C ALA A 127 -17.72 -7.07 8.48
N LYS A 128 -18.65 -7.76 7.81
CA LYS A 128 -18.63 -7.91 6.35
C LYS A 128 -19.07 -6.65 5.63
N PHE A 129 -20.00 -5.91 6.23
CA PHE A 129 -20.40 -4.62 5.70
C PHE A 129 -19.26 -3.61 5.75
N LEU A 130 -18.58 -3.50 6.89
CA LEU A 130 -17.38 -2.66 7.02
C LEU A 130 -16.26 -3.09 6.06
N GLU A 131 -16.03 -4.40 5.90
CA GLU A 131 -15.03 -4.91 4.93
C GLU A 131 -15.34 -4.44 3.50
N ASP A 132 -16.60 -4.50 3.08
CA ASP A 132 -17.02 -4.09 1.74
C ASP A 132 -17.02 -2.57 1.54
N ILE A 133 -17.40 -1.79 2.56
CA ILE A 133 -17.28 -0.33 2.55
C ILE A 133 -15.80 0.08 2.44
N LEU A 134 -14.91 -0.52 3.23
CA LEU A 134 -13.48 -0.22 3.14
C LEU A 134 -12.87 -0.59 1.79
N MET A 135 -13.34 -1.68 1.15
CA MET A 135 -12.94 -2.03 -0.22
C MET A 135 -13.43 -1.00 -1.26
N HIS A 136 -14.61 -0.40 -1.04
CA HIS A 136 -15.17 0.64 -1.90
C HIS A 136 -14.43 1.97 -1.73
N GLU A 137 -14.31 2.45 -0.50
CA GLU A 137 -13.70 3.73 -0.12
C GLU A 137 -12.19 3.75 -0.43
N LEU A 138 -11.45 2.75 0.05
CA LEU A 138 -9.99 2.78 0.10
C LEU A 138 -9.32 2.15 -1.13
N HIS A 139 -10.09 1.53 -2.04
CA HIS A 139 -9.57 0.84 -3.24
C HIS A 139 -8.49 -0.23 -2.92
N VAL A 140 -8.51 -0.79 -1.70
CA VAL A 140 -7.56 -1.81 -1.22
C VAL A 140 -8.03 -3.21 -1.59
#